data_AF-Q0HQ51-F1
#
_entry.id   AF-Q0HQ51-F1
#
_cell.length_a   1.000
_cell.length_b   1.000
_cell.length_c   1.000
_cell.angle_alpha   90.00
_cell.angle_beta   90.00
_cell.angle_gamma   90.00
#
_symmetry.space_group_name_H-M   'P 1'
#
loop_
_entity.id
_entity.type
_entity.pdbx_description
1 polymer ?
#
loop_
_entity_poly.entity_id
_entity_poly.type
_entity_poly.pdbx_seq_one_letter_code
_entity_poly.pdbx_strand_id
1 'polypeptide(L)'
;MQPITAFTLRVSDSEALTQPLYFNEQATGAKIAGRQLETQYCCTLSNGAQGYLLLTSYDCPFEESTECSLLDTNFKLVAGRSLSQSYHSFLLYAHWPVADNGLRLHYYDQLVWDLHILPSRLGRFGGPRLEFSPVANPECDPRTASSMAELSQRLANIETGR
;
A
#
# COMPACT_ATOMS: atom_id res chain seq x y z
N MET A 1 -6.66 -1.23 11.77
CA MET A 1 -7.04 -0.84 10.38
C MET A 1 -8.10 -1.79 9.87
N GLN A 2 -9.04 -1.31 9.05
CA GLN A 2 -10.15 -2.12 8.51
C GLN A 2 -10.16 -2.06 6.98
N PRO A 3 -10.15 -3.20 6.26
CA PRO A 3 -10.28 -3.21 4.81
C PRO A 3 -11.61 -2.60 4.35
N ILE A 4 -11.60 -1.92 3.21
CA ILE A 4 -12.80 -1.37 2.56
C ILE A 4 -12.76 -1.66 1.05
N THR A 5 -13.82 -1.30 0.32
CA THR A 5 -13.92 -1.45 -1.15
C THR A 5 -14.61 -0.26 -1.82
N ALA A 6 -14.50 0.93 -1.23
CA ALA A 6 -15.28 2.11 -1.62
C ALA A 6 -14.57 2.99 -2.65
N PHE A 7 -13.23 2.95 -2.69
CA PHE A 7 -12.43 3.74 -3.62
C PHE A 7 -12.22 3.03 -4.96
N THR A 8 -12.21 3.82 -6.03
CA THR A 8 -11.84 3.39 -7.38
C THR A 8 -11.00 4.46 -8.07
N LEU A 9 -10.18 4.04 -9.04
CA LEU A 9 -9.43 4.91 -9.93
C LEU A 9 -10.10 4.94 -11.31
N ARG A 10 -10.19 6.12 -11.93
CA ARG A 10 -10.42 6.19 -13.39
C ARG A 10 -9.09 6.42 -14.07
N VAL A 11 -8.52 5.33 -14.56
CA VAL A 11 -7.27 5.36 -15.31
C VAL A 11 -7.55 5.96 -16.68
N SER A 12 -6.80 6.99 -17.04
CA SER A 12 -6.79 7.52 -18.41
C SER A 12 -5.70 6.85 -19.23
N ASP A 13 -5.84 6.81 -20.56
CA ASP A 13 -4.82 6.33 -21.49
C ASP A 13 -3.54 7.20 -21.52
N SER A 14 -3.47 8.24 -20.69
CA SER A 14 -2.30 9.11 -20.61
C SER A 14 -1.20 8.50 -19.74
N GLU A 15 0.05 8.88 -20.00
CA GLU A 15 1.20 8.56 -19.15
C GLU A 15 1.18 9.28 -17.77
N ALA A 16 0.02 9.74 -17.33
CA ALA A 16 -0.12 10.46 -16.07
C ALA A 16 0.26 9.57 -14.88
N LEU A 17 1.22 10.05 -14.09
CA LEU A 17 1.67 9.41 -12.85
C LEU A 17 0.61 9.43 -11.73
N THR A 18 -0.43 10.25 -11.88
CA THR A 18 -1.51 10.36 -10.90
C THR A 18 -2.87 10.19 -11.57
N GLN A 19 -3.78 9.51 -10.87
CA GLN A 19 -5.12 9.19 -11.36
C GLN A 19 -6.19 9.86 -10.47
N PRO A 20 -7.30 10.34 -11.06
CA PRO A 20 -8.44 10.85 -10.29
C PRO A 20 -9.07 9.77 -9.42
N LEU A 21 -9.32 10.11 -8.16
CA LEU A 21 -9.86 9.21 -7.15
C LEU A 21 -11.38 9.41 -6.99
N TYR A 22 -12.11 8.29 -6.94
CA TYR A 22 -13.54 8.25 -6.71
C TYR A 22 -13.83 7.47 -5.42
N PHE A 23 -14.87 7.87 -4.69
CA PHE A 23 -15.37 7.18 -3.51
C PHE A 23 -16.86 6.92 -3.71
N ASN A 24 -17.28 5.66 -3.68
CA ASN A 24 -18.64 5.24 -4.03
C ASN A 24 -19.12 5.89 -5.34
N GLU A 25 -18.28 5.79 -6.38
CA GLU A 25 -18.52 6.32 -7.74
C GLU A 25 -18.56 7.86 -7.85
N GLN A 26 -18.38 8.60 -6.75
CA GLN A 26 -18.36 10.06 -6.74
C GLN A 26 -16.92 10.59 -6.76
N ALA A 27 -16.68 11.63 -7.57
CA ALA A 27 -15.37 12.25 -7.64
C ALA A 27 -15.02 12.89 -6.29
N THR A 28 -13.87 12.53 -5.74
CA THR A 28 -13.38 13.08 -4.46
C THR A 28 -12.70 14.44 -4.63
N GLY A 29 -12.33 14.78 -5.86
CA GLY A 29 -11.47 15.93 -6.18
C GLY A 29 -9.97 15.67 -5.95
N ALA A 30 -9.61 14.54 -5.32
CA ALA A 30 -8.22 14.14 -5.13
C ALA A 30 -7.67 13.40 -6.36
N LYS A 31 -6.34 13.47 -6.50
CA LYS A 31 -5.55 12.63 -7.40
C LYS A 31 -4.49 11.93 -6.58
N ILE A 32 -4.28 10.64 -6.81
CA ILE A 32 -3.26 9.85 -6.12
C ILE A 32 -2.31 9.22 -7.14
N ALA A 33 -1.08 8.91 -6.73
CA ALA A 33 -0.11 8.23 -7.57
C ALA A 33 -0.53 6.78 -7.85
N GLY A 34 0.06 6.15 -8.86
CA GLY A 34 -0.21 4.76 -9.24
C GLY A 34 -1.32 4.61 -10.28
N ARG A 35 -1.38 3.44 -10.92
CA ARG A 35 -2.32 3.10 -12.00
C ARG A 35 -3.38 2.11 -11.56
N GLN A 36 -3.01 1.14 -10.74
CA GLN A 36 -3.93 0.13 -10.23
C GLN A 36 -4.09 0.29 -8.73
N LEU A 37 -5.33 0.21 -8.25
CA LEU A 37 -5.63 0.18 -6.82
C LEU A 37 -5.48 -1.26 -6.32
N GLU A 38 -4.46 -1.51 -5.50
CA GLU A 38 -4.17 -2.82 -4.93
C GLU A 38 -5.05 -3.09 -3.71
N THR A 39 -5.10 -2.11 -2.80
CA THR A 39 -5.87 -2.26 -1.56
C THR A 39 -6.18 -0.93 -0.90
N GLN A 40 -7.14 -0.95 0.01
CA GLN A 40 -7.68 0.24 0.67
C GLN A 40 -8.18 -0.08 2.08
N TYR A 41 -7.91 0.84 3.00
CA TYR A 41 -8.17 0.66 4.42
C TYR A 41 -8.74 1.94 5.04
N CYS A 42 -9.70 1.77 5.95
CA CYS A 42 -9.96 2.75 7.00
C CYS A 42 -8.90 2.62 8.08
N CYS A 43 -8.35 3.75 8.52
CA CYS A 43 -7.30 3.81 9.54
C CYS A 43 -7.49 5.00 10.49
N THR A 44 -6.80 4.93 11.63
CA THR A 44 -6.75 6.04 12.60
C THR A 44 -5.48 6.84 12.39
N LEU A 45 -5.65 8.15 12.19
CA LEU A 45 -4.54 9.11 12.09
C LEU A 45 -3.96 9.39 13.47
N SER A 46 -2.75 9.97 13.52
CA SER A 46 -2.02 10.22 14.76
C SER A 46 -2.73 11.19 15.72
N ASN A 47 -3.68 11.98 15.22
CA ASN A 47 -4.52 12.90 15.99
C ASN A 47 -5.85 12.26 16.45
N GLY A 48 -6.04 10.95 16.24
CA GLY A 48 -7.26 10.21 16.57
C GLY A 48 -8.39 10.34 15.55
N ALA A 49 -8.24 11.18 14.52
CA ALA A 49 -9.21 11.26 13.43
C ALA A 49 -9.18 10.00 12.57
N GLN A 50 -10.29 9.69 11.91
CA GLN A 50 -10.30 8.66 10.87
C GLN A 50 -9.63 9.18 9.59
N GLY A 51 -9.13 8.25 8.79
CA GLY A 51 -8.58 8.51 7.47
C GLY A 51 -8.62 7.25 6.62
N TYR A 52 -8.10 7.38 5.41
CA TYR A 52 -8.05 6.29 4.43
C TYR A 52 -6.62 6.07 3.96
N LEU A 53 -6.17 4.83 3.99
CA LEU A 53 -4.89 4.43 3.42
C LEU A 53 -5.16 3.66 2.13
N LEU A 54 -4.61 4.13 1.03
CA LEU A 54 -4.73 3.53 -0.30
C LEU A 54 -3.36 3.09 -0.78
N LEU A 55 -3.28 1.84 -1.24
CA LEU A 55 -2.10 1.30 -1.88
C LEU A 55 -2.42 1.11 -3.36
N THR A 56 -1.53 1.61 -4.19
CA THR A 56 -1.63 1.55 -5.63
C THR A 56 -0.30 1.08 -6.20
N SER A 57 -0.33 0.38 -7.32
CA SER A 57 0.88 -0.03 -8.03
C SER A 57 1.09 0.81 -9.29
N TYR A 58 2.35 0.98 -9.66
CA TYR A 58 2.75 1.46 -10.97
C TYR A 58 3.49 0.32 -11.67
N ASP A 59 2.90 -0.20 -12.75
CA ASP A 59 3.54 -1.17 -13.62
C ASP A 59 4.08 -0.42 -14.84
N CYS A 60 5.36 -0.09 -14.81
CA CYS A 60 6.09 0.49 -15.92
C CYS A 60 7.21 -0.47 -16.30
N PRO A 61 7.52 -0.65 -17.60
CA PRO A 61 8.70 -1.39 -17.98
C PRO A 61 9.91 -0.81 -17.23
N PHE A 62 10.63 -1.70 -16.53
CA PHE A 62 11.84 -1.44 -15.73
C PHE A 62 11.66 -0.88 -14.30
N GLU A 63 10.46 -0.46 -13.88
CA GLU A 63 10.22 0.02 -12.51
C GLU A 63 8.81 -0.35 -12.04
N GLU A 64 8.74 -1.27 -11.08
CA GLU A 64 7.52 -1.56 -10.34
C GLU A 64 7.59 -0.88 -8.98
N SER A 65 6.59 -0.06 -8.66
CA SER A 65 6.51 0.61 -7.36
C SER A 65 5.19 0.35 -6.67
N THR A 66 5.25 0.31 -5.33
CA THR A 66 4.06 0.46 -4.50
C THR A 66 3.97 1.90 -4.01
N GLU A 67 2.92 2.59 -4.42
CA GLU A 67 2.58 3.92 -3.98
C GLU A 67 1.55 3.84 -2.84
N CYS A 68 1.80 4.59 -1.77
CA CYS A 68 0.90 4.69 -0.62
C CYS A 68 0.40 6.12 -0.49
N SER A 69 -0.92 6.28 -0.45
CA SER A 69 -1.59 7.56 -0.26
C SER A 69 -2.45 7.52 1.00
N LEU A 70 -2.19 8.43 1.93
CA LEU A 70 -2.97 8.61 3.15
C LEU A 70 -3.86 9.85 3.00
N LEU A 71 -5.16 9.66 3.16
CA LEU A 71 -6.19 10.68 3.04
C LEU A 71 -6.84 10.95 4.40
N ASP A 72 -7.30 12.18 4.61
CA ASP A 72 -8.25 12.49 5.68
C ASP A 72 -9.70 12.14 5.28
N THR A 73 -10.65 12.35 6.18
CA THR A 73 -12.09 12.09 5.94
C THR A 73 -12.70 12.96 4.84
N ASN A 74 -12.04 14.06 4.46
CA ASN A 74 -12.45 14.93 3.36
C ASN A 74 -11.74 14.58 2.04
N PHE A 75 -11.09 13.41 1.99
CA PHE A 75 -10.32 12.91 0.87
C PHE A 75 -9.08 13.75 0.51
N LYS A 76 -8.63 14.64 1.40
CA LYS A 76 -7.41 15.39 1.18
C LYS A 76 -6.20 14.49 1.42
N LEU A 77 -5.26 14.49 0.48
CA LEU A 77 -3.96 13.82 0.65
C LEU A 77 -3.16 14.47 1.78
N VAL A 78 -2.95 13.74 2.87
CA VAL A 78 -2.21 14.20 4.05
C VAL A 78 -0.80 13.61 4.13
N ALA A 79 -0.55 12.47 3.50
CA ALA A 79 0.80 11.91 3.34
C ALA A 79 0.87 11.01 2.10
N GLY A 80 2.06 10.92 1.50
CA GLY A 80 2.35 10.01 0.40
C GLY A 80 3.74 9.40 0.58
N ARG A 81 3.91 8.15 0.15
CA ARG A 81 5.20 7.47 0.13
C ARG A 81 5.24 6.41 -0.96
N SER A 82 6.33 6.37 -1.70
CA SER A 82 6.62 5.30 -2.63
C SER A 82 7.59 4.30 -2.01
N LEU A 83 7.39 3.03 -2.30
CA LEU A 83 8.39 1.97 -2.19
C LEU A 83 8.76 1.56 -3.61
N SER A 84 9.92 2.06 -4.08
CA SER A 84 10.57 1.64 -5.31
C SER A 84 12.06 1.43 -5.04
N GLN A 85 12.63 0.39 -5.64
CA GLN A 85 14.06 0.08 -5.60
C GLN A 85 14.46 -0.50 -6.94
N SER A 86 15.62 -0.08 -7.47
CA SER A 86 16.16 -0.66 -8.68
C SER A 86 16.39 -2.16 -8.52
N TYR A 87 16.07 -2.94 -9.55
CA TYR A 87 16.23 -4.40 -9.61
C TYR A 87 15.34 -5.22 -8.66
N HIS A 88 14.31 -4.62 -8.07
CA HIS A 88 13.30 -5.32 -7.29
C HIS A 88 11.90 -5.10 -7.89
N SER A 89 11.11 -6.17 -7.96
CA SER A 89 9.70 -6.09 -8.31
C SER A 89 8.89 -5.90 -7.01
N PHE A 90 8.13 -4.80 -6.93
CA PHE A 90 7.19 -4.57 -5.83
C PHE A 90 5.77 -4.98 -6.23
N LEU A 91 5.64 -6.14 -6.90
CA LEU A 91 4.36 -6.79 -7.12
C LEU A 91 3.82 -7.34 -5.80
N LEU A 92 2.75 -6.72 -5.31
CA LEU A 92 2.15 -7.08 -4.02
C LEU A 92 1.46 -8.44 -4.13
N TYR A 93 1.88 -9.40 -3.31
CA TYR A 93 1.25 -10.72 -3.23
C TYR A 93 0.13 -10.76 -2.19
N ALA A 94 0.43 -10.26 -0.98
CA ALA A 94 -0.51 -10.27 0.13
C ALA A 94 -0.25 -9.09 1.07
N HIS A 95 -1.29 -8.69 1.79
CA HIS A 95 -1.21 -7.60 2.75
C HIS A 95 -2.18 -7.83 3.91
N TRP A 96 -1.83 -7.33 5.10
CA TRP A 96 -2.73 -7.41 6.25
C TRP A 96 -2.42 -6.42 7.37
N PRO A 97 -3.43 -5.97 8.14
CA PRO A 97 -3.18 -5.17 9.32
C PRO A 97 -2.34 -5.93 10.36
N VAL A 98 -1.34 -5.25 10.90
CA VAL A 98 -0.56 -5.70 12.08
C VAL A 98 -0.81 -4.80 13.30
N ALA A 99 -1.37 -3.62 13.08
CA ALA A 99 -1.82 -2.68 14.11
C ALA A 99 -2.90 -1.73 13.56
N ASP A 100 -3.38 -0.79 14.39
CA ASP A 100 -4.31 0.24 13.93
C ASP A 100 -3.70 1.28 12.98
N ASN A 101 -2.39 1.43 13.04
CA ASN A 101 -1.59 2.32 12.21
C ASN A 101 -0.55 1.55 11.38
N GLY A 102 -0.65 0.22 11.28
CA GLY A 102 0.38 -0.62 10.69
C GLY A 102 -0.19 -1.68 9.75
N LEU A 103 0.42 -1.80 8.58
CA LEU A 103 0.09 -2.76 7.55
C LEU A 103 1.35 -3.56 7.18
N ARG A 104 1.25 -4.89 7.15
CA ARG A 104 2.28 -5.75 6.58
C ARG A 104 2.01 -5.98 5.11
N LEU A 105 3.08 -5.92 4.32
CA LEU A 105 3.11 -6.07 2.88
C LEU A 105 4.06 -7.21 2.54
N HIS A 106 3.58 -8.20 1.80
CA HIS A 106 4.34 -9.35 1.33
C HIS A 106 4.33 -9.32 -0.21
N TYR A 107 5.52 -9.31 -0.80
CA TYR A 107 5.76 -9.16 -2.23
C TYR A 107 6.25 -10.47 -2.85
N TYR A 108 6.13 -10.60 -4.18
CA TYR A 108 6.47 -11.82 -4.92
C TYR A 108 7.93 -12.28 -4.77
N ASP A 109 8.88 -11.36 -4.59
CA ASP A 109 10.30 -11.66 -4.36
C ASP A 109 10.60 -12.18 -2.92
N GLN A 110 9.58 -12.68 -2.21
CA GLN A 110 9.66 -13.08 -0.79
C GLN A 110 10.07 -11.92 0.13
N LEU A 111 9.91 -10.68 -0.32
CA LEU A 111 10.18 -9.48 0.46
C LEU A 111 8.99 -9.16 1.36
N VAL A 112 9.27 -8.83 2.62
CA VAL A 112 8.26 -8.44 3.60
C VAL A 112 8.60 -7.10 4.20
N TRP A 113 7.64 -6.18 4.15
CA TRP A 113 7.77 -4.81 4.66
C TRP A 113 6.60 -4.47 5.57
N ASP A 114 6.88 -3.68 6.59
CA ASP A 114 5.85 -2.97 7.34
C ASP A 114 5.72 -1.54 6.85
N LEU A 115 4.47 -1.11 6.70
CA LEU A 115 4.07 0.26 6.46
C LEU A 115 3.39 0.80 7.71
N HIS A 116 3.94 1.88 8.27
CA HIS A 116 3.40 2.54 9.45
C HIS A 116 2.92 3.96 9.17
N ILE A 117 1.77 4.32 9.73
CA ILE A 117 1.31 5.69 9.88
C ILE A 117 1.89 6.23 11.19
N LEU A 118 2.79 7.19 11.07
CA LEU A 118 3.49 7.80 12.19
C LEU A 118 3.10 9.28 12.34
N PRO A 119 3.22 9.84 13.55
CA PRO A 119 3.03 11.26 13.76
C PRO A 119 4.07 12.10 12.99
N SER A 120 3.72 13.37 12.80
CA SER A 120 4.63 14.39 12.27
C SER A 120 5.93 14.47 13.07
N ARG A 121 7.05 14.69 12.38
CA ARG A 121 8.32 15.07 13.03
C ARG A 121 8.28 16.51 13.57
N LEU A 122 7.40 17.35 13.03
CA LEU A 122 7.21 18.75 13.41
C LEU A 122 6.15 18.92 14.53
N GLY A 123 5.78 17.84 15.22
CA GLY A 123 4.78 17.87 16.28
C GLY A 123 3.41 18.35 15.77
N ARG A 124 2.77 19.26 16.51
CA ARG A 124 1.42 19.77 16.21
C ARG A 124 1.29 20.52 14.88
N PHE A 125 2.41 20.93 14.27
CA PHE A 125 2.41 21.76 13.06
C PHE A 125 2.59 20.98 11.75
N GLY A 126 2.80 19.66 11.80
CA GLY A 126 2.90 18.86 10.58
C GLY A 126 1.88 17.74 10.50
N GLY A 127 1.68 17.22 9.29
CA GLY A 127 0.80 16.10 9.01
C GLY A 127 1.41 14.75 9.42
N PRO A 128 0.60 13.67 9.43
CA PRO A 128 1.11 12.32 9.59
C PRO A 128 2.13 11.99 8.49
N ARG A 129 2.93 10.94 8.72
CA ARG A 129 3.87 10.42 7.72
C ARG A 129 3.69 8.92 7.55
N LEU A 130 4.06 8.44 6.38
CA LEU A 130 4.15 7.03 6.06
C LEU A 130 5.61 6.60 6.07
N GLU A 131 5.90 5.47 6.71
CA GLU A 131 7.25 4.94 6.83
C GLU A 131 7.24 3.44 6.53
N PHE A 132 8.14 3.03 5.64
CA PHE A 132 8.40 1.64 5.32
C PHE A 132 9.57 1.12 6.15
N SER A 133 9.47 -0.10 6.65
CA SER A 133 10.56 -0.80 7.33
C SER A 133 10.62 -2.25 6.86
N PRO A 134 11.80 -2.76 6.46
CA PRO A 134 11.93 -4.17 6.11
C PRO A 134 11.74 -5.02 7.36
N VAL A 135 11.09 -6.17 7.22
CA VAL A 135 10.95 -7.15 8.31
C VAL A 135 12.17 -8.06 8.28
N ALA A 136 12.99 -8.01 9.33
CA ALA A 136 14.29 -8.72 9.34
C ALA A 136 14.15 -10.25 9.39
N ASN A 137 13.22 -10.76 10.20
CA ASN A 137 12.97 -12.20 10.38
C ASN A 137 11.48 -12.49 10.15
N PRO A 138 10.98 -12.39 8.90
CA PRO A 138 9.56 -12.52 8.60
C PRO A 138 8.99 -13.89 9.02
N GLU A 139 9.79 -14.95 8.98
CA GLU A 139 9.43 -16.31 9.36
C GLU A 139 9.10 -16.49 10.86
N CYS A 140 9.51 -15.55 11.71
CA CYS A 140 9.19 -15.59 13.14
C CYS A 140 7.72 -15.24 13.43
N ASP A 141 7.03 -14.55 12.51
CA ASP A 141 5.60 -14.31 12.61
C ASP A 141 4.82 -15.43 11.90
N PRO A 142 3.96 -16.21 12.60
CA PRO A 142 3.29 -17.37 12.01
C PRO A 142 2.45 -17.06 10.76
N ARG A 143 1.82 -15.88 10.73
CA ARG A 143 1.01 -15.46 9.58
C ARG A 143 1.89 -15.14 8.38
N THR A 144 2.96 -14.40 8.61
CA THR A 144 3.97 -14.06 7.59
C THR A 144 4.60 -15.34 7.04
N ALA A 145 5.05 -16.26 7.89
CA ALA A 145 5.61 -17.55 7.50
C ALA A 145 4.64 -18.37 6.64
N SER A 146 3.37 -18.42 7.04
CA SER A 146 2.34 -19.13 6.27
C SER A 146 2.14 -18.52 4.88
N SER A 147 2.11 -17.19 4.79
CA SER A 147 1.96 -16.47 3.51
C SER A 147 3.15 -16.69 2.58
N MET A 148 4.38 -16.69 3.11
CA MET A 148 5.61 -16.97 2.35
C MET A 148 5.68 -18.42 1.84
N ALA A 149 5.25 -19.38 2.67
CA ALA A 149 5.17 -20.79 2.28
C ALA A 149 4.14 -21.01 1.16
N GLU A 150 2.97 -20.37 1.26
CA GLU A 150 1.94 -20.42 0.22
C GLU A 150 2.45 -19.87 -1.11
N LEU A 151 3.11 -18.70 -1.09
CA LEU A 151 3.70 -18.11 -2.28
C LEU A 151 4.78 -19.03 -2.89
N SER A 152 5.66 -19.59 -2.06
CA SER A 152 6.70 -20.51 -2.51
C SER A 152 6.10 -21.73 -3.22
N GLN A 153 5.05 -22.32 -2.64
CA GLN A 153 4.34 -23.43 -3.25
C GLN A 153 3.68 -23.04 -4.58
N ARG A 154 3.07 -21.85 -4.65
CA ARG A 154 2.45 -21.34 -5.88
C ARG A 154 3.47 -21.15 -7.00
N LEU A 155 4.64 -20.59 -6.70
CA LEU A 155 5.71 -20.41 -7.68
C LEU A 155 6.27 -21.75 -8.18
N ALA A 156 6.47 -22.72 -7.28
CA ALA A 156 6.91 -24.06 -7.65
C ALA A 156 5.90 -24.79 -8.57
N ASN A 157 4.59 -24.58 -8.37
CA ASN A 157 3.56 -25.14 -9.25
C ASN A 157 3.64 -24.54 -10.67
N ILE A 158 3.84 -23.22 -10.77
CA ILE A 158 3.99 -22.53 -12.06
C ILE A 158 5.22 -23.06 -12.82
N GLU A 159 6.36 -23.22 -12.13
CA GLU A 159 7.59 -23.75 -12.74
C GLU A 159 7.45 -25.20 -13.21
N THR A 160 6.62 -25.99 -12.51
CA THR A 160 6.38 -27.41 -12.85
C THR A 160 5.23 -27.63 -13.84
N GLY A 161 4.60 -26.55 -14.33
CA GLY A 161 3.52 -26.61 -15.32
C GLY A 161 2.25 -27.32 -14.82
N ARG A 162 2.02 -27.31 -13.51
CA ARG A 162 0.83 -27.86 -12.85
C ARG A 162 -0.07 -26.75 -12.33
#